data_AF-A0A7V9I193-F1
#
_entry.id   AF-A0A7V9I193-F1
#
_cell.length_a   1.000
_cell.length_b   1.000
_cell.length_c   1.000
_cell.angle_alpha   90.00
_cell.angle_beta   90.00
_cell.angle_gamma   90.00
#
_symmetry.space_group_name_H-M   'P 1'
#
loop_
_entity.id
_entity.type
_entity.pdbx_description
1 polymer ?
#
loop_
_entity_poly.entity_id
_entity_poly.type
_entity_poly.pdbx_seq_one_letter_code
_entity_poly.pdbx_strand_id
1 'polypeptide(L)'
;MAGFALGALALLAAPAMTSVTGAVACFAVATLGVDMTLSPSWTACQDLAGARTGTLSGAMNMVGNAGSFVSSLTFPLLLQSTGSAAAYFYLAAVLNVVAILCWTRVRPDQA
;
A
#
# COMPACT_ATOMS: atom_id res chain seq x y z
N MET A 1 -9.71 0.08 -5.54
CA MET A 1 -10.05 -1.16 -4.79
C MET A 1 -9.36 -2.39 -5.37
N ALA A 2 -9.50 -2.69 -6.66
CA ALA A 2 -8.86 -3.88 -7.28
C ALA A 2 -7.33 -3.95 -7.06
N GLY A 3 -6.61 -2.83 -7.21
CA GLY A 3 -5.16 -2.79 -6.97
C GLY A 3 -4.76 -3.14 -5.53
N PHE A 4 -5.46 -2.61 -4.52
CA PHE A 4 -5.22 -2.98 -3.11
C PHE A 4 -5.54 -4.46 -2.84
N ALA A 5 -6.60 -5.01 -3.43
CA ALA A 5 -6.95 -6.42 -3.27
C ALA A 5 -5.89 -7.33 -3.90
N LEU A 6 -5.43 -6.98 -5.10
CA LEU A 6 -4.39 -7.70 -5.82
C LEU A 6 -3.05 -7.63 -5.07
N GLY A 7 -2.70 -6.45 -4.53
CA GLY A 7 -1.54 -6.28 -3.65
C GLY A 7 -1.63 -7.11 -2.37
N ALA A 8 -2.77 -7.10 -1.70
CA ALA A 8 -3.00 -7.91 -0.49
C ALA A 8 -2.84 -9.41 -0.77
N LEU A 9 -3.49 -9.92 -1.80
CA LEU A 9 -3.43 -11.35 -2.16
C LEU A 9 -2.00 -11.78 -2.52
N ALA A 10 -1.28 -10.96 -3.28
CA ALA A 10 0.10 -11.24 -3.66
C ALA A 10 1.05 -11.24 -2.44
N LEU A 11 0.87 -10.30 -1.51
CA LEU A 11 1.65 -10.23 -0.28
C LEU A 11 1.32 -11.37 0.71
N LEU A 12 0.06 -11.83 0.75
CA LEU A 12 -0.32 -13.02 1.52
C LEU A 12 0.29 -14.31 0.94
N ALA A 13 0.45 -14.38 -0.37
CA ALA A 13 1.02 -15.53 -1.06
C ALA A 13 2.57 -15.57 -0.99
N ALA A 14 3.23 -14.41 -0.90
CA ALA A 14 4.69 -14.32 -0.94
C ALA A 14 5.43 -15.19 0.11
N PRO A 15 4.98 -15.28 1.39
CA PRO A 15 5.62 -16.14 2.39
C PRO A 15 5.52 -17.64 2.10
N ALA A 16 4.55 -18.08 1.31
CA ALA A 16 4.35 -19.49 0.97
C ALA A 16 5.22 -19.94 -0.22
N MET A 17 5.90 -19.00 -0.89
CA MET A 17 6.72 -19.31 -2.06
C MET A 17 8.08 -19.90 -1.65
N THR A 18 8.33 -21.14 -2.05
CA THR A 18 9.60 -21.84 -1.82
C THR A 18 10.62 -21.63 -2.94
N SER A 19 10.19 -21.08 -4.09
CA SER A 19 11.05 -20.77 -5.23
C SER A 19 11.26 -19.27 -5.40
N VAL A 20 12.47 -18.88 -5.80
CA VAL A 20 12.82 -17.47 -6.06
C VAL A 20 11.92 -16.88 -7.16
N THR A 21 11.68 -17.63 -8.23
CA THR A 21 10.80 -17.20 -9.33
C THR A 21 9.37 -16.95 -8.85
N GLY A 22 8.83 -17.81 -7.96
CA GLY A 22 7.51 -17.63 -7.37
C GLY A 22 7.43 -16.37 -6.52
N ALA A 23 8.45 -16.12 -5.68
CA ALA A 23 8.51 -14.91 -4.85
C ALA A 23 8.59 -13.64 -5.71
N VAL A 24 9.43 -13.63 -6.75
CA VAL A 24 9.54 -12.50 -7.70
C VAL A 24 8.21 -12.26 -8.42
N ALA A 25 7.53 -13.31 -8.86
CA ALA A 25 6.22 -13.18 -9.48
C ALA A 25 5.19 -12.57 -8.52
N CYS A 26 5.15 -13.00 -7.26
CA CYS A 26 4.30 -12.39 -6.23
C CYS A 26 4.63 -10.90 -6.03
N PHE A 27 5.90 -10.52 -5.94
CA PHE A 27 6.27 -9.11 -5.81
C PHE A 27 5.92 -8.29 -7.05
N ALA A 28 6.08 -8.84 -8.25
CA ALA A 28 5.68 -8.16 -9.48
C ALA A 28 4.17 -7.89 -9.50
N VAL A 29 3.36 -8.88 -9.10
CA VAL A 29 1.90 -8.71 -8.95
C VAL A 29 1.60 -7.68 -7.87
N ALA A 30 2.28 -7.72 -6.72
CA ALA A 30 2.08 -6.74 -5.65
C ALA A 30 2.38 -5.30 -6.12
N THR A 31 3.49 -5.10 -6.82
CA THR A 31 3.88 -3.79 -7.39
C THR A 31 2.86 -3.32 -8.43
N LEU A 32 2.40 -4.20 -9.31
CA LEU A 32 1.32 -3.88 -10.25
C LEU A 32 0.06 -3.39 -9.52
N GLY A 33 -0.30 -4.07 -8.43
CA GLY A 33 -1.43 -3.65 -7.58
C GLY A 33 -1.26 -2.25 -7.01
N VAL A 34 -0.07 -1.91 -6.55
CA VAL A 34 0.27 -0.57 -6.04
C VAL A 34 0.18 0.48 -7.15
N ASP A 35 0.76 0.22 -8.32
CA ASP A 35 0.74 1.15 -9.45
C ASP A 35 -0.69 1.46 -9.93
N MET A 36 -1.58 0.47 -9.90
CA MET A 36 -3.00 0.66 -10.19
C MET A 36 -3.72 1.58 -9.18
N THR A 37 -3.20 1.72 -7.96
CA THR A 37 -3.79 2.58 -6.91
C THR A 37 -3.19 3.97 -6.86
N LEU A 38 -1.99 4.15 -7.43
CA LEU A 38 -1.28 5.41 -7.39
C LEU A 38 -2.04 6.49 -8.15
N SER A 39 -2.33 6.29 -9.45
CA SER A 39 -3.00 7.31 -10.27
C SER A 39 -4.36 7.74 -9.74
N PRO A 40 -5.28 6.83 -9.34
CA PRO A 40 -6.56 7.23 -8.75
C PRO A 40 -6.43 8.00 -7.44
N SER A 41 -5.41 7.72 -6.62
CA SER A 41 -5.18 8.43 -5.35
C SER A 41 -4.79 9.89 -5.58
N TRP A 42 -3.97 10.14 -6.61
CA TRP A 42 -3.59 11.49 -7.02
C TRP A 42 -4.77 12.28 -7.58
N THR A 43 -5.54 11.68 -8.49
CA THR A 43 -6.74 12.32 -9.06
C THR A 43 -7.77 12.63 -7.97
N ALA A 44 -8.07 11.66 -7.09
CA ALA A 44 -9.00 11.87 -5.97
C ALA A 44 -8.56 13.01 -5.05
N CYS A 45 -7.25 13.15 -4.78
CA CYS A 45 -6.72 14.26 -4.00
C CYS A 45 -6.90 15.61 -4.68
N GLN A 46 -6.77 15.67 -6.01
CA GLN A 46 -6.98 16.90 -6.77
C GLN A 46 -8.46 17.29 -6.77
N ASP A 47 -9.34 16.31 -7.00
CA ASP A 47 -10.79 16.51 -7.01
C ASP A 47 -11.29 17.00 -5.64
N LEU A 48 -10.83 16.39 -4.53
CA LEU A 48 -11.24 16.77 -3.18
C LEU A 48 -10.74 18.14 -2.73
N ALA A 49 -9.61 18.60 -3.27
CA ALA A 49 -8.91 19.77 -2.75
C ALA A 49 -9.29 21.07 -3.45
N GLY A 50 -9.83 21.01 -4.67
CA GLY A 50 -10.21 22.20 -5.46
C GLY A 50 -9.07 23.23 -5.53
N ALA A 51 -9.32 24.45 -5.05
CA ALA A 51 -8.29 25.52 -5.03
C ALA A 51 -7.08 25.24 -4.12
N ARG A 52 -7.15 24.24 -3.23
CA ARG A 52 -6.09 23.88 -2.27
C ARG A 52 -5.35 22.59 -2.66
N THR A 53 -5.36 22.20 -3.93
CA THR A 53 -4.68 20.99 -4.45
C THR A 53 -3.23 20.88 -4.00
N GLY A 54 -2.49 22.00 -3.97
CA GLY A 54 -1.09 22.02 -3.52
C GLY A 54 -0.92 21.62 -2.05
N THR A 55 -1.80 22.07 -1.15
CA THR A 55 -1.72 21.74 0.28
C THR A 55 -2.10 20.29 0.55
N LEU A 56 -3.19 19.80 -0.06
CA LEU A 56 -3.64 18.42 0.14
C LEU A 56 -2.63 17.43 -0.47
N SER A 57 -2.11 17.72 -1.66
CA SER A 57 -1.04 16.92 -2.29
C SER A 57 0.25 16.93 -1.47
N GLY A 58 0.62 18.08 -0.90
CA GLY A 58 1.76 18.17 0.01
C GLY A 58 1.58 17.31 1.26
N ALA A 59 0.39 17.35 1.88
CA ALA A 59 0.06 16.49 3.01
C ALA A 59 0.09 15.00 2.64
N MET A 60 -0.44 14.63 1.47
CA MET A 60 -0.39 13.26 0.96
C MET A 60 1.06 12.76 0.81
N ASN A 61 1.96 13.57 0.23
CA ASN A 61 3.36 13.20 0.08
C ASN A 61 4.08 13.11 1.42
N MET A 62 3.75 13.99 2.36
CA MET A 62 4.30 13.93 3.71
C MET A 62 3.91 12.63 4.43
N VAL A 63 2.63 12.24 4.36
CA VAL A 63 2.16 10.97 4.93
C VAL A 63 2.80 9.77 4.22
N GLY A 64 2.94 9.82 2.90
CA GLY A 64 3.63 8.77 2.13
C GLY A 64 5.09 8.59 2.57
N ASN A 65 5.84 9.69 2.69
CA ASN A 65 7.23 9.64 3.17
C ASN A 65 7.34 9.17 4.63
N ALA A 66 6.43 9.60 5.50
CA ALA A 66 6.36 9.09 6.87
C ALA A 66 6.09 7.58 6.90
N GLY A 67 5.18 7.10 6.06
CA GLY A 67 4.89 5.68 5.88
C GLY A 67 6.11 4.88 5.42
N SER A 68 6.88 5.39 4.45
CA SER A 68 8.13 4.78 3.99
C SER A 68 9.20 4.72 5.10
N PHE A 69 9.31 5.78 5.90
CA PHE A 69 10.21 5.80 7.06
C PHE A 69 9.81 4.74 8.10
N VAL A 70 8.54 4.72 8.49
CA VAL A 70 8.00 3.73 9.43
C VAL A 70 8.19 2.31 8.90
N SER A 71 7.94 2.08 7.61
CA SER A 71 8.10 0.76 6.97
C SER A 71 9.55 0.27 7.00
N SER A 72 10.50 1.17 6.73
CA SER A 72 11.94 0.89 6.76
C SER A 72 12.42 0.48 8.15
N LEU A 73 11.82 1.01 9.21
CA LEU A 73 12.09 0.58 10.60
C LEU A 73 11.32 -0.68 10.98
N THR A 74 10.08 -0.83 10.50
CA THR A 74 9.19 -1.92 10.89
C THR A 74 9.67 -3.27 10.35
N PHE A 75 10.21 -3.30 9.13
CA PHE A 75 10.75 -4.54 8.55
C PHE A 75 11.84 -5.21 9.41
N PRO A 76 12.96 -4.53 9.76
CA PRO A 76 14.00 -5.15 10.58
C PRO A 76 13.51 -5.45 12.01
N LEU A 77 12.66 -4.61 12.60
CA LEU A 77 12.11 -4.84 13.94
C LEU A 77 11.20 -6.08 13.99
N LEU A 78 10.33 -6.26 13.00
CA LEU A 78 9.49 -7.46 12.89
C LEU A 78 10.33 -8.70 12.60
N LEU A 79 11.34 -8.58 11.73
CA LEU A 79 12.25 -9.68 11.44
C LEU A 79 13.02 -10.13 12.69
N GLN A 80 13.51 -9.18 13.50
CA GLN A 80 14.24 -9.49 14.74
C GLN A 80 13.34 -10.09 15.82
N SER A 81 12.11 -9.59 15.96
CA SER A 81 11.19 -10.03 17.02
C SER A 81 10.46 -11.35 16.71
N THR A 82 10.06 -11.57 15.45
CA THR A 82 9.32 -12.77 15.04
C THR A 82 10.20 -13.84 14.40
N GLY A 83 11.42 -13.49 14.00
CA GLY A 83 12.33 -14.38 13.27
C GLY A 83 11.93 -14.63 11.82
N SER A 84 10.88 -13.99 11.30
CA SER A 84 10.38 -14.23 9.94
C SER A 84 10.01 -12.94 9.21
N ALA A 85 10.44 -12.84 7.95
CA ALA A 85 10.03 -11.76 7.05
C ALA A 85 8.53 -11.80 6.70
N ALA A 86 7.87 -12.95 6.91
CA ALA A 86 6.44 -13.11 6.65
C ALA A 86 5.57 -12.14 7.48
N ALA A 87 5.99 -11.84 8.71
CA ALA A 87 5.25 -10.94 9.60
C ALA A 87 5.06 -9.55 8.97
N TYR A 88 6.08 -9.03 8.30
CA TYR A 88 5.99 -7.75 7.60
C TYR A 88 5.05 -7.83 6.39
N PHE A 89 5.12 -8.91 5.61
CA PHE A 89 4.23 -9.08 4.45
C PHE A 89 2.76 -9.23 4.86
N TYR A 90 2.48 -9.92 5.97
CA TYR A 90 1.14 -9.99 6.54
C TYR A 90 0.66 -8.63 7.04
N LEU A 91 1.51 -7.84 7.71
CA LEU A 91 1.18 -6.47 8.10
C LEU A 91 0.84 -5.60 6.87
N ALA A 92 1.66 -5.68 5.82
CA ALA A 92 1.42 -4.94 4.58
C ALA A 92 0.11 -5.39 3.88
N ALA A 93 -0.23 -6.67 3.92
CA ALA A 93 -1.51 -7.17 3.42
C ALA A 93 -2.70 -6.63 4.23
N VAL A 94 -2.61 -6.60 5.56
CA VAL A 94 -3.64 -6.02 6.43
C VAL A 94 -3.82 -4.53 6.13
N LEU A 95 -2.74 -3.78 5.94
CA LEU A 95 -2.81 -2.36 5.57
C LEU A 95 -3.50 -2.15 4.21
N ASN A 96 -3.26 -3.03 3.23
CA ASN A 96 -3.99 -2.99 1.96
C ASN A 96 -5.50 -3.25 2.16
N VAL A 97 -5.88 -4.18 3.02
CA VAL A 97 -7.31 -4.42 3.34
C VAL A 97 -7.93 -3.21 4.04
N VAL A 98 -7.24 -2.59 4.99
CA VAL A 98 -7.68 -1.34 5.62
C VAL A 98 -7.83 -0.23 4.58
N ALA A 99 -6.89 -0.12 3.63
CA ALA A 99 -6.98 0.84 2.53
C ALA A 99 -8.22 0.61 1.65
N ILE A 100 -8.61 -0.64 1.38
CA ILE A 100 -9.88 -0.95 0.69
C ILE A 100 -11.07 -0.39 1.47
N LEU A 101 -11.12 -0.62 2.78
CA LEU A 101 -12.20 -0.13 3.64
C LEU A 101 -12.24 1.41 3.66
N CYS A 102 -11.08 2.07 3.80
CA CYS A 102 -10.98 3.52 3.75
C CYS A 102 -11.43 4.07 2.39
N TRP A 103 -11.04 3.41 1.29
CA TRP A 103 -11.39 3.84 -0.07
C TRP A 103 -12.90 3.84 -0.32
N THR A 104 -13.66 2.94 0.30
CA THR A 104 -15.14 2.96 0.19
C THR A 104 -15.79 4.23 0.74
N ARG A 105 -15.09 4.98 1.61
CA ARG A 105 -15.58 6.22 2.19
C ARG A 105 -15.07 7.47 1.49
N VAL A 106 -14.09 7.36 0.61
CA VAL A 106 -13.59 8.48 -0.18
C VAL A 106 -14.59 8.75 -1.30
N ARG A 107 -15.18 9.94 -1.31
CA ARG A 107 -16.15 10.40 -2.32
C ARG A 107 -15.57 11.61 -3.06
N PRO A 108 -14.75 11.40 -4.10
CA PRO A 108 -14.13 12.50 -4.86
C PRO A 108 -15.17 13.39 -5.58
N ASP A 109 -16.35 12.84 -5.83
CA ASP A 109 -17.49 13.42 -6.56
C ASP A 109 -18.39 14.35 -5.72
N GLN A 110 -18.06 14.62 -4.45
CA GLN A 110 -18.83 15.52 -3.57
C GLN A 110 -18.11 16.82 -3.19
N ALA A 111 -17.01 17.16 -3.87
CA ALA A 111 -16.20 18.36 -3.60
C ALA A 111 -16.79 19.64 -4.19
#